data_AF-A0A2N2EMD9-F1
#
_entry.id   AF-A0A2N2EMD9-F1
#
_cell.length_a   1.000
_cell.length_b   1.000
_cell.length_c   1.000
_cell.angle_alpha   90.00
_cell.angle_beta   90.00
_cell.angle_gamma   90.00
#
_symmetry.space_group_name_H-M   'P 1'
#
loop_
_entity.id
_entity.type
_entity.pdbx_description
1 polymer ?
#
loop_
_entity_poly.entity_id
_entity_poly.type
_entity_poly.pdbx_seq_one_letter_code
_entity_poly.pdbx_strand_id
1 'polypeptide(L)'
;MNKDILKKVKLWELPKPAKLYVTMFLLVMGCGYLMALLNINTSMGLLRETYTPGETITYEFGGSSYENIVKHYRGSVEDPAAYPGMDLAAMTSTSHTHFIAMGVMVFCLGLPFLFTVTLPEWLKKFVLVDSFVAVIIAVLSFWAIKYVAPQMAVLMMFSGMLLGFCMLFEIAVPFYEMWLYRECECPAPEVRAEPAPVKAEAVKDAVAAAVAEAAAPAKPAAPADEKSAA
;
A
#
# COMPACT_ATOMS: atom_id res chain seq x y z
N MET A 1 10.08 -2.47 19.65
CA MET A 1 9.01 -1.50 19.37
C MET A 1 7.68 -2.16 19.69
N ASN A 2 6.92 -1.63 20.66
CA ASN A 2 5.70 -2.27 21.13
C ASN A 2 4.65 -2.27 20.02
N LYS A 3 4.30 -3.44 19.47
CA LYS A 3 3.36 -3.59 18.34
C LYS A 3 1.97 -3.04 18.67
N ASP A 4 1.68 -2.82 19.94
CA ASP A 4 0.39 -2.40 20.46
C ASP A 4 0.07 -0.91 20.26
N ILE A 5 1.06 -0.04 20.01
CA ILE A 5 0.81 1.40 19.81
C ILE A 5 0.25 1.66 18.40
N LEU A 6 0.87 1.09 17.37
CA LEU A 6 0.45 1.28 15.98
C LEU A 6 -0.91 0.62 15.68
N LYS A 7 -1.32 -0.39 16.46
CA LYS A 7 -2.62 -1.04 16.33
C LYS A 7 -3.79 -0.25 16.92
N LYS A 8 -3.53 0.75 17.77
CA LYS A 8 -4.60 1.52 18.45
C LYS A 8 -5.18 2.63 17.59
N VAL A 9 -4.46 3.08 16.57
CA VAL A 9 -4.91 4.15 15.69
C VAL A 9 -5.41 3.52 14.39
N LYS A 10 -6.74 3.55 14.20
CA LYS A 10 -7.42 3.03 13.01
C LYS A 10 -7.81 4.18 12.10
N LEU A 11 -7.42 4.12 10.82
CA LEU A 11 -7.62 5.23 9.88
C LEU A 11 -9.10 5.59 9.65
N TRP A 12 -10.00 4.61 9.69
CA TRP A 12 -11.44 4.84 9.52
C TRP A 12 -12.11 5.46 10.76
N GLU A 13 -11.47 5.43 11.94
CA GLU A 13 -12.01 5.99 13.18
C GLU A 13 -11.58 7.47 13.40
N LEU A 14 -10.74 8.03 12.52
CA LEU A 14 -10.30 9.42 12.68
C LEU A 14 -11.47 10.42 12.63
N PRO A 15 -11.39 11.53 13.40
CA PRO A 15 -12.36 12.60 13.31
C PRO A 15 -12.35 13.21 11.90
N LYS A 16 -13.52 13.61 11.39
CA LYS A 16 -13.69 14.23 10.07
C LYS A 16 -12.65 15.30 9.71
N PRO A 17 -12.30 16.28 10.59
CA PRO A 17 -11.27 17.27 10.27
C PRO A 17 -9.90 16.63 9.96
N ALA A 18 -9.52 15.59 10.68
CA ALA A 18 -8.24 14.92 10.45
C ALA A 18 -8.27 14.09 9.15
N LYS A 19 -9.37 13.38 8.86
CA LYS A 19 -9.55 12.69 7.58
C LYS A 19 -9.44 13.66 6.40
N LEU A 20 -10.08 14.82 6.50
CA LEU A 20 -10.01 15.86 5.47
C LEU A 20 -8.58 16.37 5.30
N TYR A 21 -7.88 16.67 6.39
CA TYR A 21 -6.50 17.15 6.35
C TYR A 21 -5.55 16.15 5.66
N VAL A 22 -5.59 14.88 6.06
CA VAL A 22 -4.78 13.82 5.44
C VAL A 22 -5.17 13.66 3.96
N THR A 23 -6.46 13.71 3.63
CA THR A 23 -6.92 13.61 2.24
C THR A 23 -6.39 14.74 1.37
N MET A 24 -6.43 16.00 1.85
CA MET A 24 -5.87 17.13 1.11
C MET A 24 -4.36 16.96 0.89
N PHE A 25 -3.64 16.50 1.90
CA PHE A 25 -2.21 16.18 1.78
C PHE A 25 -1.96 15.10 0.71
N LEU A 26 -2.70 13.99 0.73
CA LEU A 26 -2.58 12.90 -0.25
C LEU A 26 -2.89 13.37 -1.68
N LEU A 27 -3.90 14.23 -1.85
CA LEU A 27 -4.23 14.80 -3.16
C LEU A 27 -3.13 15.72 -3.68
N VAL A 28 -2.58 16.61 -2.84
CA VAL A 28 -1.48 17.50 -3.24
C VAL A 28 -0.25 16.69 -3.63
N MET A 29 0.11 15.68 -2.85
CA MET A 29 1.23 14.79 -3.17
C MET A 29 0.97 13.97 -4.44
N GLY A 30 -0.23 13.45 -4.64
CA GLY A 30 -0.64 12.75 -5.86
C GLY A 30 -0.56 13.64 -7.10
N CYS A 31 -1.10 14.86 -7.04
CA CYS A 31 -0.99 15.83 -8.12
C CYS A 31 0.46 16.22 -8.41
N GLY A 32 1.29 16.41 -7.37
CA GLY A 32 2.72 16.68 -7.51
C GLY A 32 3.45 15.55 -8.26
N TYR A 33 3.13 14.29 -7.93
CA TYR A 33 3.69 13.14 -8.62
C TYR A 33 3.23 13.04 -10.09
N LEU A 34 1.95 13.33 -10.38
CA LEU A 34 1.44 13.39 -11.76
C LEU A 34 2.14 14.48 -12.57
N MET A 35 2.38 15.66 -11.97
CA MET A 35 3.15 16.72 -12.62
C MET A 35 4.61 16.32 -12.84
N ALA A 36 5.22 15.54 -11.94
CA ALA A 36 6.56 14.99 -12.14
C ALA A 36 6.60 14.01 -13.32
N LEU A 37 5.60 13.12 -13.44
CA LEU A 37 5.48 12.23 -14.61
C LEU A 37 5.28 13.01 -15.91
N LEU A 38 4.43 14.04 -15.88
CA LEU A 38 4.23 14.91 -17.04
C LEU A 38 5.53 15.61 -17.44
N ASN A 39 6.26 16.17 -16.46
CA ASN A 39 7.56 16.81 -16.69
C ASN A 39 8.58 15.83 -17.29
N ILE A 40 8.65 14.59 -16.81
CA ILE A 40 9.51 13.56 -17.40
C ILE A 40 9.06 13.27 -18.84
N ASN A 41 7.75 13.18 -19.08
CA ASN A 41 7.24 12.89 -20.41
C ASN A 41 7.51 14.01 -21.42
N THR A 42 7.45 15.27 -20.99
CA THR A 42 7.75 16.44 -21.82
C THR A 42 9.25 16.71 -21.96
N SER A 43 10.06 16.33 -20.96
CA SER A 43 11.53 16.54 -21.00
C SER A 43 12.28 15.41 -21.71
N MET A 44 11.83 14.16 -21.54
CA MET A 44 12.57 12.95 -21.94
C MET A 44 11.66 11.82 -22.45
N GLY A 45 10.34 12.01 -22.50
CA GLY A 45 9.40 10.94 -22.84
C GLY A 45 8.90 11.00 -24.27
N LEU A 46 7.65 10.56 -24.46
CA LEU A 46 7.00 10.41 -25.76
C LEU A 46 6.57 11.74 -26.39
N LEU A 47 6.37 12.78 -25.57
CA LEU A 47 5.91 14.10 -26.00
C LEU A 47 6.99 15.14 -25.74
N ARG A 48 8.19 14.92 -26.29
CA ARG A 48 9.33 15.77 -25.99
C ARG A 48 9.13 17.16 -26.59
N GLU A 49 9.14 18.16 -25.73
CA GLU A 49 9.04 19.56 -26.13
C GLU A 49 10.44 20.13 -26.36
N THR A 50 10.69 20.63 -27.57
CA THR A 50 11.92 21.34 -27.92
C THR A 50 11.65 22.82 -28.09
N TYR A 51 12.38 23.63 -27.31
CA TYR A 51 12.40 25.06 -27.42
C TYR A 51 13.77 25.54 -27.89
N THR A 52 13.83 26.07 -29.12
CA THR A 52 14.98 26.81 -29.62
C THR A 52 14.66 28.32 -29.53
N PRO A 53 15.47 29.14 -28.85
CA PRO A 53 15.24 30.58 -28.79
C PRO A 53 15.16 31.20 -30.19
N GLY A 54 14.01 31.80 -30.53
CA GLY A 54 13.76 32.39 -31.86
C GLY A 54 13.05 31.47 -32.86
N GLU A 55 12.77 30.22 -32.50
CA GLU A 55 11.95 29.29 -33.29
C GLU A 55 10.62 28.97 -32.60
N THR A 56 9.69 28.36 -33.33
CA THR A 56 8.45 27.82 -32.77
C THR A 56 8.73 26.60 -31.92
N ILE A 57 8.00 26.45 -30.81
CA ILE A 57 7.99 25.21 -30.00
C ILE A 57 7.66 24.04 -30.93
N THR A 58 8.54 23.05 -30.96
CA THR A 58 8.34 21.82 -31.73
C THR A 58 8.11 20.67 -30.77
N TYR A 59 7.15 19.81 -31.12
CA TYR A 59 6.90 18.57 -30.39
C TYR A 59 7.49 17.43 -31.20
N GLU A 60 8.53 16.81 -30.68
CA GLU A 60 9.09 15.63 -31.30
C GLU A 60 8.30 14.41 -30.80
N PHE A 61 7.37 13.95 -31.65
CA PHE A 61 6.58 12.76 -31.40
C PHE A 61 7.32 11.53 -31.95
N GLY A 62 7.96 10.77 -31.07
CA GLY A 62 8.72 9.57 -31.44
C GLY A 62 10.12 9.55 -30.83
N GLY A 63 10.54 8.35 -30.41
CA GLY A 63 11.79 8.10 -29.70
C GLY A 63 11.55 7.08 -28.59
N SER A 64 12.46 6.12 -28.41
CA SER A 64 12.36 5.22 -27.26
C SER A 64 12.66 6.00 -25.99
N SER A 65 11.89 5.79 -24.91
CA SER A 65 12.17 6.45 -23.60
C SER A 65 13.63 6.25 -23.18
N TYR A 66 14.21 5.10 -23.53
CA TYR A 66 15.61 4.79 -23.33
C TYR A 66 16.56 5.78 -24.03
N GLU A 67 16.42 6.00 -25.35
CA GLU A 67 17.31 6.90 -26.10
C GLU A 67 17.21 8.34 -25.61
N ASN A 68 16.00 8.82 -25.34
CA ASN A 68 15.77 10.17 -24.85
C ASN A 68 16.40 10.40 -23.47
N ILE A 69 16.29 9.42 -22.57
CA ILE A 69 16.96 9.43 -21.26
C ILE A 69 18.49 9.49 -21.45
N VAL A 70 19.06 8.63 -22.30
CA VAL A 70 20.51 8.59 -22.54
C VAL A 70 20.99 9.92 -23.12
N LYS A 71 20.29 10.45 -24.12
CA LYS A 71 20.56 11.73 -24.77
C LYS A 71 20.49 12.89 -23.78
N HIS A 72 19.53 12.88 -22.86
CA HIS A 72 19.39 13.92 -21.83
C HIS A 72 20.62 14.01 -20.90
N TYR A 73 21.16 12.87 -20.45
CA TYR A 73 22.28 12.85 -19.51
C TYR A 73 23.67 12.86 -20.16
N ARG A 74 23.85 12.17 -21.28
CA ARG A 74 25.14 12.04 -21.99
C ARG A 74 25.32 13.04 -23.13
N GLY A 75 24.23 13.59 -23.65
CA GLY A 75 24.22 14.38 -24.89
C GLY A 75 24.06 13.51 -26.13
N SER A 76 23.87 14.16 -27.28
CA SER A 76 23.81 13.50 -28.59
C SER A 76 25.19 13.44 -29.23
N VAL A 77 25.53 12.30 -29.83
CA VAL A 77 26.73 12.17 -30.67
C VAL A 77 26.51 12.83 -32.04
N GLU A 78 25.29 12.75 -32.56
CA GLU A 78 24.93 13.27 -33.88
C GLU A 78 24.77 14.79 -33.89
N ASP A 79 24.30 15.36 -32.77
CA ASP A 79 24.11 16.80 -32.61
C ASP A 79 24.49 17.28 -31.20
N PRO A 80 25.80 17.42 -30.93
CA PRO A 80 26.29 17.86 -29.62
C PRO A 80 25.94 19.31 -29.30
N ALA A 81 25.69 20.15 -30.31
CA ALA A 81 25.37 21.56 -30.12
C ALA A 81 23.94 21.75 -29.63
N ALA A 82 22.97 21.02 -30.21
CA ALA A 82 21.60 21.03 -29.73
C ALA A 82 21.42 20.22 -28.44
N TYR A 83 22.24 19.17 -28.23
CA TYR A 83 22.13 18.27 -27.07
C TYR A 83 23.49 18.02 -26.41
N PRO A 84 24.02 18.99 -25.64
CA PRO A 84 25.30 18.82 -24.96
C PRO A 84 25.25 17.83 -23.77
N GLY A 85 24.04 17.42 -23.35
CA GLY A 85 23.82 16.63 -22.14
C GLY A 85 23.95 17.47 -20.87
N MET A 86 23.56 16.90 -19.73
CA MET A 86 23.55 17.62 -18.45
C MET A 86 24.97 17.88 -17.93
N ASP A 87 25.31 19.11 -17.56
CA ASP A 87 26.61 19.42 -16.97
C ASP A 87 26.70 19.02 -15.48
N LEU A 88 27.90 19.13 -14.88
CA LEU A 88 28.12 18.71 -13.49
C LEU A 88 27.31 19.58 -12.49
N ALA A 89 27.14 20.86 -12.80
CA ALA A 89 26.38 21.78 -11.97
C ALA A 89 24.90 21.39 -11.93
N ALA A 90 24.28 21.13 -13.09
CA ALA A 90 22.92 20.65 -13.18
C ALA A 90 22.78 19.24 -12.56
N MET A 91 23.72 18.32 -12.79
CA MET A 91 23.70 16.99 -12.14
C MET A 91 23.67 17.09 -10.62
N THR A 92 24.51 17.93 -10.03
CA THR A 92 24.62 18.09 -8.57
C THR A 92 23.38 18.81 -8.00
N SER A 93 22.92 19.87 -8.66
CA SER A 93 21.72 20.61 -8.27
C SER A 93 20.46 19.73 -8.31
N THR A 94 20.28 18.98 -9.40
CA THR A 94 19.19 18.01 -9.55
C THR A 94 19.28 16.91 -8.50
N SER A 95 20.47 16.38 -8.22
CA SER A 95 20.66 15.37 -7.15
C SER A 95 20.28 15.90 -5.77
N HIS A 96 20.73 17.11 -5.42
CA HIS A 96 20.43 17.73 -4.13
C HIS A 96 18.93 17.90 -3.92
N THR A 97 18.24 18.46 -4.93
CA THR A 97 16.79 18.67 -4.90
C THR A 97 16.03 17.35 -4.85
N HIS A 98 16.42 16.33 -5.62
CA HIS A 98 15.74 15.04 -5.64
C HIS A 98 15.91 14.28 -4.33
N PHE A 99 17.11 14.21 -3.77
CA PHE A 99 17.33 13.54 -2.48
C PHE A 99 16.49 14.15 -1.36
N ILE A 100 16.47 15.48 -1.25
CA ILE A 100 15.72 16.16 -0.20
C ILE A 100 14.23 16.09 -0.45
N ALA A 101 13.76 16.55 -1.61
CA ALA A 101 12.33 16.66 -1.89
C ALA A 101 11.66 15.28 -1.95
N MET A 102 12.24 14.31 -2.67
CA MET A 102 11.65 12.98 -2.75
C MET A 102 11.79 12.22 -1.43
N GLY A 103 12.91 12.37 -0.71
CA GLY A 103 13.08 11.75 0.61
C GLY A 103 12.03 12.23 1.62
N VAL A 104 11.77 13.54 1.67
CA VAL A 104 10.70 14.11 2.51
C VAL A 104 9.32 13.66 2.03
N MET A 105 9.09 13.61 0.71
CA MET A 105 7.82 13.17 0.14
C MET A 105 7.47 11.73 0.54
N VAL A 106 8.35 10.76 0.26
CA VAL A 106 8.08 9.35 0.58
C VAL A 106 8.00 9.11 2.09
N PHE A 107 8.76 9.86 2.89
CA PHE A 107 8.62 9.82 4.34
C PHE A 107 7.22 10.29 4.79
N CYS A 108 6.79 11.45 4.34
CA CYS A 108 5.50 12.03 4.73
C CYS A 108 4.31 11.22 4.22
N LEU A 109 4.41 10.57 3.05
CA LEU A 109 3.41 9.64 2.53
C LEU A 109 3.40 8.30 3.29
N GLY A 110 4.57 7.83 3.72
CA GLY A 110 4.71 6.67 4.58
C GLY A 110 4.01 6.83 5.93
N LEU A 111 3.89 8.06 6.47
CA LEU A 111 3.26 8.31 7.77
C LEU A 111 1.79 7.85 7.86
N PRO A 112 0.85 8.32 7.02
CA PRO A 112 -0.52 7.81 7.03
C PRO A 112 -0.56 6.33 6.64
N PHE A 113 0.34 5.88 5.76
CA PHE A 113 0.41 4.48 5.32
C PHE A 113 0.81 3.51 6.43
N LEU A 114 1.62 3.92 7.41
CA LEU A 114 1.98 3.09 8.57
C LEU A 114 0.75 2.61 9.37
N PHE A 115 -0.30 3.44 9.43
CA PHE A 115 -1.52 3.18 10.19
C PHE A 115 -2.57 2.36 9.43
N THR A 116 -2.26 1.94 8.20
CA THR A 116 -3.14 1.06 7.44
C THR A 116 -3.27 -0.32 8.09
N VAL A 117 -4.43 -0.95 8.05
CA VAL A 117 -4.64 -2.31 8.60
C VAL A 117 -4.98 -3.34 7.54
N THR A 118 -5.43 -2.91 6.37
CA THR A 118 -5.97 -3.78 5.32
C THR A 118 -4.88 -4.61 4.64
N LEU A 119 -3.63 -4.15 4.71
CA LEU A 119 -2.49 -4.82 4.09
C LEU A 119 -1.76 -5.75 5.05
N PRO A 120 -1.20 -6.87 4.55
CA PRO A 120 -0.32 -7.71 5.34
C PRO A 120 0.99 -6.97 5.67
N GLU A 121 1.54 -7.27 6.85
CA GLU A 121 2.72 -6.59 7.41
C GLU A 121 3.96 -6.63 6.50
N TRP A 122 4.13 -7.71 5.73
CA TRP A 122 5.26 -7.83 4.80
C TRP A 122 5.16 -6.84 3.63
N LEU A 123 3.96 -6.64 3.09
CA LEU A 123 3.73 -5.73 1.96
C LEU A 123 3.82 -4.28 2.40
N LYS A 124 3.33 -3.96 3.60
CA LYS A 124 3.51 -2.65 4.20
C LYS A 124 4.99 -2.31 4.36
N LYS A 125 5.78 -3.23 4.91
CA LYS A 125 7.24 -3.07 5.05
C LYS A 125 7.92 -2.92 3.70
N PHE A 126 7.52 -3.72 2.72
CA PHE A 126 8.04 -3.63 1.35
C PHE A 126 7.80 -2.23 0.80
N VAL A 127 6.55 -1.76 0.72
CA VAL A 127 6.22 -0.44 0.18
C VAL A 127 6.99 0.69 0.87
N LEU A 128 7.03 0.67 2.21
CA LEU A 128 7.68 1.73 3.00
C LEU A 128 9.20 1.77 2.87
N VAL A 129 9.87 0.62 2.77
CA VAL A 129 11.33 0.59 2.66
C VAL A 129 11.75 0.83 1.21
N ASP A 130 11.03 0.20 0.30
CA ASP A 130 11.36 0.16 -1.11
C ASP A 130 11.11 1.51 -1.80
N SER A 131 10.21 2.36 -1.29
CA SER A 131 10.06 3.75 -1.75
C SER A 131 11.35 4.57 -1.56
N PHE A 132 12.05 4.43 -0.44
CA PHE A 132 13.36 5.08 -0.24
C PHE A 132 14.45 4.47 -1.12
N VAL A 133 14.47 3.13 -1.24
CA VAL A 133 15.44 2.43 -2.09
C VAL A 133 15.28 2.89 -3.55
N ALA A 134 14.04 3.01 -4.04
CA ALA A 134 13.74 3.49 -5.37
C ALA A 134 14.19 4.95 -5.60
N VAL A 135 14.11 5.83 -4.59
CA VAL A 135 14.66 7.20 -4.72
C VAL A 135 16.19 7.17 -4.84
N ILE A 136 16.86 6.37 -4.01
CA ILE A 136 18.33 6.25 -4.05
C ILE A 136 18.78 5.70 -5.40
N ILE A 137 18.17 4.61 -5.85
CA ILE A 137 18.51 4.00 -7.14
C ILE A 137 18.22 4.98 -8.28
N ALA A 138 17.10 5.72 -8.25
CA ALA A 138 16.78 6.69 -9.29
C ALA A 138 17.86 7.78 -9.42
N VAL A 139 18.32 8.34 -8.29
CA VAL A 139 19.37 9.37 -8.31
C VAL A 139 20.71 8.79 -8.76
N LEU A 140 21.12 7.65 -8.21
CA LEU A 140 22.39 7.01 -8.60
C LEU A 140 22.38 6.58 -10.06
N SER A 141 21.23 6.19 -10.60
CA SER A 141 21.11 5.74 -11.98
C SER A 141 21.48 6.83 -12.97
N PHE A 142 21.07 8.08 -12.79
CA PHE A 142 21.45 9.11 -13.77
C PHE A 142 22.92 9.51 -13.73
N TRP A 143 23.59 9.40 -12.58
CA TRP A 143 25.05 9.49 -12.51
C TRP A 143 25.70 8.33 -13.26
N ALA A 144 25.17 7.12 -13.09
CA ALA A 144 25.65 5.94 -13.79
C ALA A 144 25.39 6.03 -15.32
N ILE A 145 24.28 6.61 -15.75
CA ILE A 145 24.00 6.89 -17.17
C ILE A 145 25.05 7.83 -17.72
N LYS A 146 25.44 8.87 -16.99
CA LYS A 146 26.42 9.84 -17.49
C LYS A 146 27.85 9.27 -17.51
N TYR A 147 28.29 8.65 -16.42
CA TYR A 147 29.70 8.33 -16.20
C TYR A 147 30.07 6.85 -16.37
N VAL A 148 29.11 5.93 -16.29
CA VAL A 148 29.37 4.48 -16.35
C VAL A 148 28.95 3.94 -17.71
N ALA A 149 27.65 3.85 -17.98
CA ALA A 149 27.14 3.19 -19.19
C ALA A 149 25.72 3.66 -19.55
N PRO A 150 25.37 3.86 -20.84
CA PRO A 150 24.02 4.29 -21.24
C PRO A 150 22.93 3.28 -20.86
N GLN A 151 23.26 1.99 -20.74
CA GLN A 151 22.35 0.92 -20.34
C GLN A 151 21.75 1.14 -18.94
N MET A 152 22.39 1.96 -18.10
CA MET A 152 21.88 2.34 -16.77
C MET A 152 20.56 3.11 -16.84
N ALA A 153 20.14 3.58 -18.03
CA ALA A 153 18.82 4.15 -18.24
C ALA A 153 17.71 3.14 -17.93
N VAL A 154 17.94 1.86 -18.17
CA VAL A 154 17.01 0.79 -17.82
C VAL A 154 16.82 0.71 -16.30
N LEU A 155 17.91 0.81 -15.53
CA LEU A 155 17.85 0.82 -14.07
C LEU A 155 17.04 2.02 -13.56
N MET A 156 17.24 3.20 -14.16
CA MET A 156 16.45 4.39 -13.84
C MET A 156 14.95 4.19 -14.11
N MET A 157 14.61 3.60 -15.26
CA MET A 157 13.22 3.30 -15.62
C MET A 157 12.57 2.33 -14.62
N PHE A 158 13.25 1.24 -14.27
CA PHE A 158 12.78 0.30 -13.25
C PHE A 158 12.57 0.99 -11.90
N SER A 159 13.52 1.83 -11.49
CA SER A 159 13.41 2.59 -10.24
C SER A 159 12.22 3.54 -10.24
N GLY A 160 11.96 4.23 -11.36
CA GLY A 160 10.81 5.10 -11.52
C GLY A 160 9.48 4.35 -11.46
N MET A 161 9.40 3.17 -12.08
CA MET A 161 8.22 2.29 -12.00
C MET A 161 7.97 1.81 -10.58
N LEU A 162 9.03 1.39 -9.89
CA LEU A 162 8.98 0.92 -8.51
C LEU A 162 8.52 2.03 -7.55
N LEU A 163 9.09 3.23 -7.69
CA LEU A 163 8.66 4.39 -6.93
C LEU A 163 7.18 4.72 -7.20
N GLY A 164 6.75 4.70 -8.46
CA GLY A 164 5.35 4.91 -8.82
C GLY A 164 4.40 3.88 -8.22
N PHE A 165 4.81 2.61 -8.18
CA PHE A 165 4.08 1.55 -7.51
C PHE A 165 3.95 1.81 -6.00
N CYS A 166 5.05 2.14 -5.31
CA CYS A 166 5.00 2.45 -3.88
C CYS A 166 4.12 3.67 -3.59
N MET A 167 4.29 4.75 -4.36
CA MET A 167 3.48 5.97 -4.23
C MET A 167 1.99 5.70 -4.42
N LEU A 168 1.62 4.84 -5.38
CA LEU A 168 0.24 4.44 -5.58
C LEU A 168 -0.35 3.79 -4.32
N PHE A 169 0.40 2.89 -3.68
CA PHE A 169 -0.04 2.24 -2.44
C PHE A 169 -0.10 3.23 -1.25
N GLU A 170 0.93 4.05 -1.08
CA GLU A 170 1.02 5.04 -0.01
C GLU A 170 -0.10 6.10 -0.08
N ILE A 171 -0.64 6.36 -1.27
CA ILE A 171 -1.77 7.27 -1.47
C ILE A 171 -3.11 6.54 -1.43
N ALA A 172 -3.27 5.48 -2.23
CA ALA A 172 -4.58 4.85 -2.44
C ALA A 172 -5.08 4.10 -1.21
N VAL A 173 -4.19 3.42 -0.48
CA VAL A 173 -4.60 2.57 0.65
C VAL A 173 -5.08 3.40 1.85
N PRO A 174 -4.36 4.45 2.29
CA PRO A 174 -4.87 5.29 3.38
C PRO A 174 -6.14 6.03 2.97
N PHE A 175 -6.24 6.45 1.70
CA PHE A 175 -7.47 7.07 1.18
C PHE A 175 -8.65 6.10 1.23
N TYR A 176 -8.46 4.87 0.74
CA TYR A 176 -9.44 3.79 0.81
C TYR A 176 -9.86 3.50 2.25
N GLU A 177 -8.90 3.37 3.17
CA GLU A 177 -9.19 3.06 4.57
C GLU A 177 -9.93 4.18 5.30
N MET A 178 -9.63 5.44 5.01
CA MET A 178 -10.32 6.55 5.67
C MET A 178 -11.79 6.70 5.25
N TRP A 179 -12.11 6.41 3.98
CA TRP A 179 -13.39 6.79 3.38
C TRP A 179 -14.28 5.61 2.97
N LEU A 180 -13.70 4.50 2.54
CA LEU A 180 -14.42 3.38 1.92
C LEU A 180 -14.40 2.12 2.78
N TYR A 181 -13.34 1.90 3.56
CA TYR A 181 -13.24 0.77 4.46
C TYR A 181 -14.21 0.91 5.64
N ARG A 182 -14.94 -0.17 5.92
CA ARG A 182 -15.71 -0.36 7.15
C ARG A 182 -15.37 -1.74 7.68
N GLU A 183 -14.89 -1.81 8.91
CA GLU A 183 -14.77 -3.09 9.60
C GLU A 183 -16.21 -3.58 9.85
N CYS A 184 -16.59 -4.73 9.30
CA CYS A 184 -17.83 -5.38 9.70
C CYS A 184 -17.68 -5.75 11.17
N GLU A 185 -18.31 -4.98 12.06
CA GLU A 185 -18.63 -5.47 13.40
C GLU A 185 -19.55 -6.69 13.20
N CYS A 186 -18.96 -7.88 13.17
CA CYS A 186 -19.72 -9.05 13.55
C CYS A 186 -20.14 -8.74 14.99
N PRO A 187 -21.45 -8.61 15.31
CA PRO A 187 -21.86 -8.43 16.69
C PRO A 187 -21.19 -9.57 17.44
N ALA A 188 -20.40 -9.22 18.46
CA ALA A 188 -19.78 -10.22 19.31
C ALA A 188 -20.90 -11.21 19.65
N PRO A 189 -20.72 -12.53 19.48
CA PRO A 189 -21.70 -13.47 20.00
C PRO A 189 -21.93 -13.03 21.44
N GLU A 190 -23.18 -12.66 21.79
CA GLU A 190 -23.51 -12.31 23.16
C GLU A 190 -22.80 -13.34 24.01
N VAL A 191 -21.93 -12.89 24.91
CA VAL A 191 -21.35 -13.76 25.91
C VAL A 191 -22.55 -14.21 26.73
N ARG A 192 -23.19 -15.30 26.28
CA ARG A 192 -24.24 -15.98 27.02
C ARG A 192 -23.52 -16.34 28.30
N ALA A 193 -23.88 -15.64 29.38
CA ALA A 193 -23.28 -15.82 30.68
C ALA A 193 -23.10 -17.33 30.88
N GLU A 194 -21.85 -17.75 31.02
CA GLU A 194 -21.52 -19.15 31.23
C GLU A 194 -22.40 -19.59 32.40
N PRO A 195 -23.27 -20.61 32.24
CA PRO A 195 -24.13 -21.03 33.32
C PRO A 195 -23.21 -21.35 34.49
N ALA A 196 -23.50 -20.75 35.65
CA ALA A 196 -22.68 -20.84 36.84
C ALA A 196 -22.21 -22.28 37.04
N PRO A 197 -20.92 -22.51 37.39
CA PRO A 197 -20.36 -23.86 37.46
C PRO A 197 -21.27 -24.72 38.32
N VAL A 198 -21.87 -25.74 37.70
CA VAL A 198 -22.73 -26.69 38.40
C VAL A 198 -21.88 -27.30 39.50
N LYS A 199 -22.23 -27.05 40.76
CA LYS A 199 -21.49 -27.59 41.90
C LYS A 199 -21.39 -29.11 41.73
N ALA A 200 -20.20 -29.67 41.92
CA ALA A 200 -19.95 -31.09 41.72
C ALA A 200 -20.89 -32.01 42.53
N GLU A 201 -21.46 -31.53 43.64
CA GLU A 201 -22.51 -32.20 44.40
C GLU A 201 -23.83 -32.32 43.61
N ALA A 202 -24.28 -31.26 42.93
CA ALA A 202 -25.50 -31.29 42.14
C ALA A 202 -25.41 -32.27 40.94
N VAL A 203 -24.20 -32.43 40.38
CA VAL A 203 -23.95 -33.44 39.34
C VAL A 203 -24.01 -34.85 39.91
N LYS A 204 -23.46 -35.08 41.11
CA LYS A 204 -23.51 -36.39 41.78
C LYS A 204 -24.95 -36.79 42.14
N ASP A 205 -25.75 -35.85 42.65
CA ASP A 205 -27.15 -36.12 43.02
C ASP A 205 -28.00 -36.43 41.79
N ALA A 206 -27.80 -35.69 40.69
CA ALA A 206 -28.49 -35.95 39.43
C ALA A 206 -28.10 -37.30 38.81
N VAL A 207 -26.82 -37.68 38.87
CA VAL A 207 -26.34 -38.99 38.40
C VAL A 207 -26.88 -40.12 39.28
N ALA A 208 -26.91 -39.95 40.60
CA ALA A 208 -27.47 -40.94 41.52
C ALA A 208 -28.98 -41.15 41.29
N ALA A 209 -29.73 -40.07 41.05
CA ALA A 209 -31.15 -40.14 40.73
C ALA A 209 -31.40 -40.86 39.39
N ALA A 210 -30.61 -40.55 38.35
CA ALA A 210 -30.73 -41.21 37.05
C ALA A 210 -30.38 -42.70 37.10
N VAL A 211 -29.38 -43.08 37.90
CA VAL A 211 -29.02 -44.50 38.12
C VAL A 211 -30.11 -45.24 38.88
N ALA A 212 -30.77 -44.59 39.87
CA ALA A 212 -31.89 -45.18 40.59
C ALA A 212 -33.13 -45.37 39.69
N GLU A 213 -33.40 -44.42 38.78
CA GLU A 213 -34.49 -44.52 37.81
C GLU A 213 -34.23 -45.63 36.77
N ALA A 214 -32.98 -45.77 36.31
CA ALA A 214 -32.57 -46.83 35.39
C ALA A 214 -32.53 -48.23 36.04
N ALA A 215 -32.40 -48.31 37.36
CA ALA A 215 -32.41 -49.56 38.12
C ALA A 215 -33.82 -50.02 38.53
N ALA A 216 -34.87 -49.25 38.22
CA ALA A 216 -36.24 -49.66 38.49
C ALA A 216 -36.64 -50.83 37.58
N PRO A 217 -37.10 -51.98 38.14
CA PRO A 217 -37.46 -53.14 37.35
C PRO A 217 -38.67 -52.83 36.44
N ALA A 218 -38.53 -53.15 35.16
CA ALA A 218 -39.61 -53.02 34.17
C ALA A 218 -40.85 -53.79 34.65
N LYS A 219 -41.96 -53.07 34.79
CA LYS A 219 -43.26 -53.65 35.14
C LYS A 219 -43.66 -54.69 34.07
N PRO A 220 -44.04 -55.92 34.43
CA PRO A 220 -44.36 -56.95 33.46
C PRO A 220 -45.57 -56.53 32.62
N ALA A 221 -45.45 -56.70 31.30
CA ALA A 221 -46.52 -56.41 30.34
C ALA A 221 -47.73 -57.31 30.59
N ALA A 222 -48.91 -56.70 30.68
CA ALA A 222 -50.19 -57.42 30.76
C ALA A 222 -50.52 -58.07 29.40
N PRO A 223 -51.23 -59.22 29.38
CA PRO A 223 -51.47 -59.98 28.16
C PRO A 223 -52.47 -59.29 27.23
N ALA A 224 -52.28 -59.48 25.93
CA ALA A 224 -53.13 -58.94 24.87
C ALA A 224 -54.53 -59.59 24.89
N ASP A 225 -55.56 -58.76 25.03
CA ASP A 225 -56.96 -59.14 24.78
C ASP A 225 -57.20 -59.19 23.27
N GLU A 226 -57.32 -60.40 22.73
CA GLU A 226 -57.81 -60.65 21.38
C GLU A 226 -59.34 -60.78 21.42
N LYS A 227 -60.06 -59.68 21.13
CA LYS A 227 -61.48 -59.73 20.75
C LYS A 227 -61.82 -58.71 19.67
N SER A 228 -62.18 -59.27 18.51
CA SER A 228 -63.33 -58.89 17.67
C SER A 228 -63.33 -57.50 17.03
N ALA A 229 -63.10 -57.45 15.70
CA ALA A 229 -63.93 -56.66 14.78
C ALA A 229 -63.79 -57.14 13.33
N ALA A 230 -64.93 -57.64 12.82
CA ALA A 230 -65.42 -57.67 11.43
C ALA A 230 -64.59 -58.38 10.33
#